data_AF-A0A7S0STD7-F1
#
_entry.id   AF-A0A7S0STD7-F1
#
_cell.length_a   1.000
_cell.length_b   1.000
_cell.length_c   1.000
_cell.angle_alpha   90.00
_cell.angle_beta   90.00
_cell.angle_gamma   90.00
#
_symmetry.space_group_name_H-M   'P 1'
#
loop_
_entity.id
_entity.type
_entity.pdbx_description
1 polymer ?
#
loop_
_entity_poly.entity_id
_entity_poly.type
_entity_poly.pdbx_seq_one_letter_code
_entity_poly.pdbx_strand_id
1 'polypeptide(L)'
;DSKPSSFQTKSINDLKKLYDHSIKVPSPLILDVGVSLPGLSEEEVTSHGEYRHRWRNYFRDIIFPRLLIFKPDAIFISAGFDAHKKDTINAGYISLVEEDFEWITTQLVKIANTCCDGRVISALEGGYQLGGEFSSAFAKSVKAHVNALAVGAQSKSTYKTAEADIEKNYERNILDEIQRKKLEKLEIIKVTEVVNESIVNVVVDDPPVSKRRRSQVDYIALDTELNRKKNNET
;
A
#
# COMPACT_ATOMS: atom_id res chain seq x y z
N ASP A 1 -28.72 -26.82 -11.66
CA ASP A 1 -28.52 -26.08 -10.40
C ASP A 1 -27.57 -26.79 -9.45
N SER A 2 -26.27 -26.51 -9.57
CA SER A 2 -25.26 -26.91 -8.60
C SER A 2 -24.62 -25.65 -8.02
N LYS A 3 -25.00 -25.32 -6.78
CA LYS A 3 -24.37 -24.21 -6.02
C LYS A 3 -22.86 -24.44 -5.91
N PRO A 4 -22.01 -23.42 -6.12
CA PRO A 4 -20.59 -23.55 -5.82
C PRO A 4 -20.39 -23.70 -4.31
N SER A 5 -19.55 -24.66 -3.93
CA SER A 5 -19.22 -24.95 -2.53
C SER A 5 -18.64 -23.70 -1.84
N SER A 6 -19.21 -23.33 -0.71
CA SER A 6 -18.67 -22.30 0.17
C SER A 6 -17.25 -22.67 0.62
N PHE A 7 -16.25 -21.95 0.10
CA PHE A 7 -14.87 -22.06 0.55
C PHE A 7 -14.75 -21.51 1.97
N GLN A 8 -14.53 -22.39 2.95
CA GLN A 8 -14.19 -22.00 4.31
C GLN A 8 -12.73 -21.55 4.37
N THR A 9 -12.51 -20.26 4.60
CA THR A 9 -11.21 -19.71 5.01
C THR A 9 -10.84 -20.29 6.37
N LYS A 10 -9.75 -21.09 6.41
CA LYS A 10 -9.24 -21.64 7.67
C LYS A 10 -8.67 -20.52 8.55
N SER A 11 -8.89 -20.64 9.86
CA SER A 11 -8.46 -19.68 10.86
C SER A 11 -6.92 -19.61 10.95
N ILE A 12 -6.37 -18.45 11.33
CA ILE A 12 -4.92 -18.26 11.58
C ILE A 12 -4.38 -19.27 12.62
N ASN A 13 -5.24 -19.76 13.52
CA ASN A 13 -4.85 -20.79 14.49
C ASN A 13 -4.72 -22.19 13.86
N ASP A 14 -5.41 -22.47 12.75
CA ASP A 14 -5.21 -23.71 11.99
C ASP A 14 -3.90 -23.66 11.18
N LEU A 15 -3.47 -22.46 10.77
CA LEU A 15 -2.18 -22.26 10.09
C LEU A 15 -0.99 -22.51 11.03
N LYS A 16 -1.14 -22.30 12.33
CA LYS A 16 -0.08 -22.58 13.33
C LYS A 16 0.18 -24.07 13.55
N LYS A 17 -0.82 -24.95 13.35
CA LYS A 17 -0.63 -26.42 13.43
C LYS A 17 0.20 -26.98 12.26
N LEU A 18 0.47 -26.19 11.22
CA LEU A 18 1.32 -26.56 10.07
C LEU A 18 2.83 -26.29 10.27
N TYR A 19 3.25 -25.80 11.45
CA TYR A 19 4.67 -25.60 11.79
C TYR A 19 5.35 -26.81 12.42
N ASP A 20 4.71 -27.97 12.37
CA ASP A 20 5.35 -29.22 12.75
C ASP A 20 6.23 -29.73 11.59
N HIS A 21 7.55 -29.62 11.76
CA HIS A 21 8.56 -30.08 10.80
C HIS A 21 8.52 -31.60 10.53
N SER A 22 7.75 -32.38 11.31
CA SER A 22 7.55 -33.81 11.07
C SER A 22 6.44 -34.11 10.05
N ILE A 23 5.66 -33.11 9.62
CA ILE A 23 4.59 -33.30 8.65
C ILE A 23 5.18 -33.40 7.24
N LYS A 24 5.08 -34.58 6.63
CA LYS A 24 5.30 -34.77 5.18
C LYS A 24 4.34 -33.87 4.41
N VAL A 25 4.88 -32.90 3.69
CA VAL A 25 4.07 -32.07 2.80
C VAL A 25 3.73 -32.89 1.54
N PRO A 26 2.45 -32.99 1.15
CA PRO A 26 2.08 -33.70 -0.07
C PRO A 26 2.72 -33.04 -1.30
N SER A 27 3.16 -33.87 -2.25
CA SER A 27 3.59 -33.44 -3.59
C SER A 27 2.52 -33.88 -4.60
N PRO A 28 1.93 -32.96 -5.40
CA PRO A 28 2.24 -31.53 -5.49
C PRO A 28 1.67 -30.70 -4.31
N LEU A 29 2.41 -29.66 -3.90
CA LEU A 29 1.96 -28.68 -2.92
C LEU A 29 1.27 -27.52 -3.64
N ILE A 30 -0.04 -27.38 -3.48
CA ILE A 30 -0.79 -26.22 -3.94
C ILE A 30 -1.05 -25.31 -2.73
N LEU A 31 -0.51 -24.09 -2.79
CA LEU A 31 -0.78 -23.06 -1.81
C LEU A 31 -1.78 -22.09 -2.41
N ASP A 32 -2.97 -22.01 -1.82
CA ASP A 32 -3.80 -20.83 -2.02
C ASP A 32 -3.13 -19.67 -1.30
N VAL A 33 -2.74 -18.67 -2.10
CA VAL A 33 -2.01 -17.48 -1.65
C VAL A 33 -2.87 -16.22 -1.73
N GLY A 34 -4.18 -16.37 -1.94
CA GLY A 34 -5.11 -15.26 -1.92
C GLY A 34 -5.04 -14.53 -0.59
N VAL A 35 -4.53 -13.29 -0.61
CA VAL A 35 -4.82 -12.36 0.48
C VAL A 35 -6.29 -12.00 0.29
N SER A 36 -7.14 -12.35 1.26
CA SER A 36 -8.53 -11.88 1.25
C SER A 36 -8.50 -10.38 1.02
N LEU A 37 -9.18 -9.94 -0.03
CA LEU A 37 -9.43 -8.52 -0.25
C LEU A 37 -9.97 -7.95 1.06
N PRO A 38 -9.58 -6.73 1.45
CA PRO A 38 -10.28 -6.07 2.53
C PRO A 38 -11.79 -6.19 2.36
N GLY A 39 -12.49 -6.34 3.49
CA GLY A 39 -13.93 -6.23 3.48
C GLY A 39 -14.30 -4.94 2.78
N LEU A 40 -15.20 -5.02 1.79
CA LEU A 40 -15.87 -3.86 1.20
C LEU A 40 -16.82 -3.18 2.22
N SER A 41 -16.54 -3.25 3.52
CA SER A 41 -17.16 -2.35 4.47
C SER A 41 -16.47 -1.01 4.33
N GLU A 42 -17.24 0.05 4.05
CA GLU A 42 -16.75 1.43 3.99
C GLU A 42 -15.99 1.87 5.26
N GLU A 43 -16.07 1.08 6.34
CA GLU A 43 -15.41 1.28 7.62
C GLU A 43 -13.97 0.74 7.69
N GLU A 44 -13.57 -0.21 6.84
CA GLU A 44 -12.20 -0.76 6.75
C GLU A 44 -11.40 -0.14 5.59
N VAL A 45 -11.47 1.18 5.41
CA VAL A 45 -10.51 1.89 4.56
C VAL A 45 -9.15 1.85 5.27
N THR A 46 -8.46 0.71 5.21
CA THR A 46 -7.09 0.64 5.71
C THR A 46 -6.21 1.46 4.77
N SER A 47 -5.29 2.20 5.35
CA SER A 47 -4.43 3.08 4.56
C SER A 47 -3.65 2.25 3.54
N HIS A 48 -3.31 2.83 2.38
CA HIS A 48 -2.54 2.14 1.34
C HIS A 48 -1.26 1.47 1.87
N GLY A 49 -0.64 2.03 2.93
CA GLY A 49 0.53 1.44 3.58
C GLY A 49 0.22 0.18 4.40
N GLU A 50 -0.96 0.09 5.02
CA GLU A 50 -1.37 -1.03 5.86
C GLU A 50 -1.63 -2.30 5.03
N TYR A 51 -2.26 -2.17 3.85
CA TYR A 51 -2.42 -3.29 2.92
C TYR A 51 -1.11 -3.86 2.44
N ARG A 52 -0.19 -3.00 1.99
CA ARG A 52 1.14 -3.42 1.52
C ARG A 52 1.89 -4.21 2.58
N HIS A 53 1.85 -3.74 3.82
CA HIS A 53 2.46 -4.44 4.94
C HIS A 53 1.77 -5.78 5.25
N ARG A 54 0.44 -5.84 5.22
CA ARG A 54 -0.32 -7.10 5.36
C ARG A 54 0.05 -8.10 4.26
N TRP A 55 0.20 -7.64 3.02
CA TRP A 55 0.64 -8.45 1.90
C TRP A 55 2.04 -9.02 2.13
N ARG A 56 3.02 -8.20 2.53
CA ARG A 56 4.37 -8.68 2.90
C ARG A 56 4.34 -9.69 4.05
N ASN A 57 3.53 -9.44 5.07
CA ASN A 57 3.36 -10.35 6.20
C ASN A 57 2.78 -11.69 5.78
N TYR A 58 1.83 -11.71 4.85
CA TYR A 58 1.27 -12.95 4.33
C TYR A 58 2.37 -13.83 3.70
N PHE A 59 3.27 -13.23 2.93
CA PHE A 59 4.44 -13.93 2.39
C PHE A 59 5.37 -14.46 3.49
N ARG A 60 5.72 -13.62 4.48
CA ARG A 60 6.61 -14.00 5.60
C ARG A 60 6.03 -15.09 6.49
N ASP A 61 4.74 -15.03 6.78
CA ASP A 61 4.08 -15.88 7.77
C ASP A 61 3.56 -17.18 7.17
N ILE A 62 3.25 -17.21 5.87
CA ILE A 62 2.56 -18.35 5.26
C ILE A 62 3.35 -18.92 4.10
N ILE A 63 3.76 -18.07 3.14
CA ILE A 63 4.32 -18.56 1.87
C ILE A 63 5.77 -19.00 2.03
N PHE A 64 6.64 -18.15 2.56
CA PHE A 64 8.06 -18.45 2.68
C PHE A 64 8.36 -19.65 3.58
N PRO A 65 7.73 -19.82 4.76
CA PRO A 65 7.95 -21.02 5.57
C PRO A 65 7.56 -22.30 4.82
N ARG A 66 6.45 -22.27 4.06
CA ARG A 66 6.00 -23.44 3.29
C ARG A 66 6.90 -23.73 2.09
N LEU A 67 7.41 -22.72 1.39
CA LEU A 67 8.40 -22.91 0.33
C LEU A 67 9.69 -23.55 0.88
N LEU A 68 10.17 -23.11 2.04
CA LEU A 68 11.35 -23.68 2.69
C LEU A 68 11.14 -25.15 3.12
N ILE A 69 9.95 -25.51 3.58
CA ILE A 69 9.62 -26.91 3.91
C ILE A 69 9.50 -27.75 2.64
N PHE A 70 8.91 -27.19 1.57
CA PHE A 70 8.77 -27.87 0.28
C PHE A 70 10.11 -28.18 -0.37
N LYS A 71 11.12 -27.32 -0.18
CA LYS A 71 12.48 -27.46 -0.75
C LYS A 71 12.44 -27.65 -2.28
N PRO A 72 11.99 -26.64 -3.04
CA PRO A 72 11.91 -26.77 -4.49
C PRO A 72 13.29 -26.98 -5.11
N ASP A 73 13.34 -27.68 -6.25
CA ASP A 73 14.55 -27.80 -7.07
C ASP A 73 14.77 -26.60 -8.01
N ALA A 74 13.74 -25.80 -8.26
CA ALA A 74 13.79 -24.53 -8.99
C ALA A 74 12.53 -23.71 -8.66
N ILE A 75 12.62 -22.38 -8.76
CA ILE A 75 11.46 -21.48 -8.57
C ILE A 75 11.07 -20.87 -9.91
N PHE A 76 9.80 -21.02 -10.30
CA PHE A 76 9.20 -20.34 -11.44
C PHE A 76 8.30 -19.22 -10.95
N ILE A 77 8.50 -18.00 -11.47
CA ILE A 77 7.73 -16.81 -11.14
C ILE A 77 6.91 -16.43 -12.37
N SER A 78 5.59 -16.49 -12.23
CA SER A 78 4.64 -15.90 -13.16
C SER A 78 4.44 -14.44 -12.71
N ALA A 79 5.20 -13.53 -13.31
CA ALA A 79 5.42 -12.17 -12.84
C ALA A 79 4.42 -11.19 -13.45
N GLY A 80 3.29 -11.01 -12.76
CA GLY A 80 2.31 -9.96 -13.04
C GLY A 80 2.55 -8.69 -12.22
N PHE A 81 2.36 -7.53 -12.83
CA PHE A 81 2.55 -6.21 -12.21
C PHE A 81 1.26 -5.39 -12.11
N ASP A 82 0.12 -6.04 -12.33
CA ASP A 82 -1.22 -5.46 -12.26
C ASP A 82 -1.71 -5.19 -10.82
N ALA A 83 -1.02 -5.69 -9.79
CA ALA A 83 -1.26 -5.34 -8.38
C ALA A 83 -0.78 -3.93 -7.98
N HIS A 84 -0.15 -3.19 -8.91
CA HIS A 84 0.37 -1.84 -8.66
C HIS A 84 -0.76 -0.82 -8.43
N LYS A 85 -0.59 0.12 -7.50
CA LYS A 85 -1.59 1.16 -7.12
C LYS A 85 -2.06 2.08 -8.24
N LYS A 86 -1.33 2.11 -9.35
CA LYS A 86 -1.63 2.93 -10.53
C LYS A 86 -2.30 2.12 -11.64
N ASP A 87 -2.39 0.81 -11.49
CA ASP A 87 -3.07 -0.05 -12.45
C ASP A 87 -4.56 -0.09 -12.14
N THR A 88 -5.37 0.28 -13.14
CA THR A 88 -6.82 0.38 -12.97
C THR A 88 -7.52 -0.97 -13.01
N ILE A 89 -6.87 -2.03 -13.52
CA ILE A 89 -7.48 -3.37 -13.62
C ILE A 89 -7.70 -3.99 -12.24
N ASN A 90 -6.88 -3.65 -11.25
CA ASN A 90 -7.04 -4.15 -9.89
C ASN A 90 -8.05 -3.35 -9.05
N ALA A 91 -8.75 -2.36 -9.62
CA ALA A 91 -9.69 -1.47 -8.91
C ALA A 91 -9.17 -0.90 -7.56
N GLY A 92 -7.85 -0.75 -7.40
CA GLY A 92 -7.18 -0.26 -6.19
C GLY A 92 -6.97 -1.29 -5.07
N TYR A 93 -7.30 -2.57 -5.29
CA TYR A 93 -7.41 -3.58 -4.23
C TYR A 93 -6.11 -3.90 -3.46
N ILE A 94 -4.97 -3.98 -4.15
CA ILE A 94 -3.70 -4.45 -3.55
C ILE A 94 -2.69 -3.29 -3.41
N SER A 95 -2.85 -2.22 -4.21
CA SER A 95 -2.14 -0.95 -4.03
C SER A 95 -0.62 -1.05 -3.82
N LEU A 96 0.03 -2.04 -4.45
CA LEU A 96 1.49 -2.21 -4.36
C LEU A 96 2.23 -1.07 -5.06
N VAL A 97 3.51 -0.94 -4.73
CA VAL A 97 4.45 -0.05 -5.41
C VAL A 97 5.68 -0.83 -5.86
N GLU A 98 6.54 -0.16 -6.61
CA GLU A 98 7.74 -0.73 -7.20
C GLU A 98 8.65 -1.43 -6.17
N GLU A 99 8.80 -0.85 -4.97
CA GLU A 99 9.62 -1.42 -3.89
C GLU A 99 9.05 -2.73 -3.32
N ASP A 100 7.76 -3.02 -3.48
CA ASP A 100 7.18 -4.30 -3.07
C ASP A 100 7.53 -5.42 -4.04
N PHE A 101 7.57 -5.12 -5.35
CA PHE A 101 8.01 -6.05 -6.37
C PHE A 101 9.51 -6.35 -6.25
N GLU A 102 10.33 -5.34 -5.95
CA GLU A 102 11.75 -5.54 -5.62
C GLU A 102 11.92 -6.43 -4.39
N TRP A 103 11.16 -6.14 -3.32
CA TRP A 103 11.22 -6.89 -2.07
C TRP A 103 10.87 -8.37 -2.27
N ILE A 104 9.72 -8.69 -2.87
CA ILE A 104 9.29 -10.10 -3.02
C ILE A 104 10.28 -10.89 -3.86
N THR A 105 10.82 -10.27 -4.90
CA THR A 105 11.81 -10.90 -5.79
C THR A 105 13.10 -11.18 -5.04
N THR A 106 13.57 -10.22 -4.24
CA THR A 106 14.74 -10.38 -3.39
C THR A 106 14.57 -11.54 -2.40
N GLN A 107 13.40 -11.66 -1.76
CA GLN A 107 13.13 -12.77 -0.85
C GLN A 107 13.07 -14.12 -1.58
N LEU A 108 12.43 -14.19 -2.74
CA LEU A 108 12.36 -15.42 -3.54
C LEU A 108 13.74 -15.87 -4.02
N VAL A 109 14.62 -14.95 -4.42
CA VAL A 109 16.02 -15.29 -4.77
C VAL A 109 16.77 -15.81 -3.54
N LYS A 110 16.62 -15.18 -2.37
CA LYS A 110 17.22 -15.69 -1.12
C LYS A 110 16.73 -17.10 -0.77
N ILE A 111 15.44 -17.40 -0.99
CA ILE A 111 14.87 -18.74 -0.78
C ILE A 111 15.43 -19.71 -1.82
N ALA A 112 15.57 -19.29 -3.08
CA ALA A 112 16.18 -20.10 -4.12
C ALA A 112 17.65 -20.44 -3.80
N ASN A 113 18.41 -19.48 -3.25
CA ASN A 113 19.76 -19.72 -2.75
C ASN A 113 19.79 -20.72 -1.61
N THR A 114 18.75 -20.78 -0.77
CA THR A 114 18.63 -21.75 0.32
C THR A 114 18.25 -23.15 -0.16
N CYS A 115 17.37 -23.26 -1.16
CA CYS A 115 16.73 -24.54 -1.54
C CYS A 115 17.22 -25.15 -2.85
N CYS A 116 17.59 -24.33 -3.84
CA CYS A 116 17.83 -24.75 -5.22
C CYS A 116 19.01 -24.03 -5.89
N ASP A 117 20.08 -23.73 -5.14
CA ASP A 117 21.31 -23.10 -5.66
C ASP A 117 21.05 -21.84 -6.51
N GLY A 118 20.02 -21.07 -6.16
CA GLY A 118 19.68 -19.82 -6.84
C GLY A 118 18.93 -19.99 -8.17
N ARG A 119 18.43 -21.19 -8.49
CA ARG A 119 17.67 -21.45 -9.73
C ARG A 119 16.29 -20.78 -9.69
N VAL A 120 16.19 -19.61 -10.34
CA VAL A 120 14.96 -18.85 -10.51
C VAL A 120 14.71 -18.58 -12.00
N ILE A 121 13.49 -18.83 -12.45
CA ILE A 121 13.02 -18.49 -13.80
C ILE A 121 11.81 -17.57 -13.62
N SER A 122 11.80 -16.43 -14.31
CA SER A 122 10.68 -15.49 -14.30
C SER A 122 10.11 -15.33 -15.70
N ALA A 123 8.78 -15.39 -15.82
CA ALA A 123 8.04 -15.15 -17.04
C ALA A 123 7.07 -13.98 -16.80
N LEU A 124 7.09 -13.00 -17.69
CA LEU A 124 6.21 -11.83 -17.62
C LEU A 124 4.76 -12.24 -17.91
N GLU A 125 3.83 -11.70 -17.12
CA GLU A 125 2.38 -11.87 -17.29
C GLU A 125 1.68 -10.52 -17.47
N GLY A 126 0.77 -10.16 -16.55
CA GLY A 126 -0.01 -8.93 -16.56
C GLY A 126 0.76 -7.68 -16.12
N GLY A 127 0.09 -6.54 -16.24
CA GLY A 127 0.64 -5.22 -15.99
C GLY A 127 0.26 -4.28 -17.12
N TYR A 128 -0.78 -3.48 -16.89
CA TYR A 128 -1.54 -2.82 -17.95
C TYR A 128 -1.46 -1.30 -17.85
N GLN A 129 -0.92 -0.78 -16.74
CA GLN A 129 -0.60 0.63 -16.61
C GLN A 129 0.64 1.00 -17.42
N LEU A 130 0.43 1.20 -18.73
CA LEU A 130 1.45 1.61 -19.69
C LEU A 130 1.58 3.13 -19.83
N GLY A 131 0.64 3.91 -19.29
CA GLY A 131 0.66 5.38 -19.35
C GLY A 131 1.62 6.03 -18.36
N GLY A 132 2.32 7.07 -18.81
CA GLY A 132 3.20 7.93 -18.00
C GLY A 132 4.07 8.82 -18.89
N GLU A 133 4.32 10.07 -18.48
CA GLU A 133 5.03 11.07 -19.30
C GLU A 133 6.50 10.71 -19.58
N PHE A 134 7.16 10.04 -18.64
CA PHE A 134 8.55 9.58 -18.78
C PHE A 134 8.71 8.05 -18.65
N SER A 135 7.95 7.44 -17.75
CA SER A 135 8.01 5.99 -17.49
C SER A 135 6.74 5.54 -16.79
N SER A 136 6.16 4.44 -17.27
CA SER A 136 4.93 3.87 -16.74
C SER A 136 5.16 3.12 -15.43
N ALA A 137 4.10 2.93 -14.65
CA ALA A 137 4.15 2.13 -13.42
C ALA A 137 4.59 0.69 -13.69
N PHE A 138 4.09 0.13 -14.80
CA PHE A 138 4.52 -1.17 -15.30
C PHE A 138 6.03 -1.22 -15.54
N ALA A 139 6.57 -0.28 -16.32
CA ALA A 139 8.00 -0.26 -16.65
C ALA A 139 8.88 -0.13 -15.41
N LYS A 140 8.50 0.69 -14.43
CA LYS A 140 9.25 0.84 -13.18
C LYS A 140 9.17 -0.42 -12.32
N SER A 141 8.03 -1.09 -12.29
CA SER A 141 7.84 -2.34 -11.53
C SER A 141 8.63 -3.51 -12.14
N VAL A 142 8.61 -3.63 -13.48
CA VAL A 142 9.47 -4.57 -14.22
C VAL A 142 10.94 -4.28 -13.94
N LYS A 143 11.37 -3.01 -14.00
CA LYS A 143 12.75 -2.61 -13.67
C LYS A 143 13.13 -3.03 -12.26
N ALA A 144 12.27 -2.79 -11.28
CA ALA A 144 12.50 -3.16 -9.88
C ALA A 144 12.67 -4.68 -9.71
N HIS A 145 11.80 -5.48 -10.33
CA HIS A 145 11.89 -6.95 -10.34
C HIS A 145 13.17 -7.45 -11.03
N VAL A 146 13.48 -6.97 -12.23
CA VAL A 146 14.66 -7.39 -12.99
C VAL A 146 15.95 -6.96 -12.27
N ASN A 147 15.97 -5.78 -11.65
CA ASN A 147 17.11 -5.34 -10.85
C ASN A 147 17.34 -6.27 -9.66
N ALA A 148 16.29 -6.66 -8.94
CA ALA A 148 16.40 -7.63 -7.85
C ALA A 148 16.92 -9.00 -8.33
N LEU A 149 16.48 -9.48 -9.50
CA LEU A 149 17.03 -10.70 -10.10
C LEU A 149 18.52 -10.55 -10.46
N ALA A 150 18.90 -9.44 -11.09
CA ALA A 150 20.27 -9.20 -11.53
C ALA A 150 21.24 -9.06 -10.35
N VAL A 151 20.87 -8.29 -9.33
CA VAL A 151 21.63 -8.15 -8.07
C VAL A 151 21.65 -9.49 -7.32
N GLY A 152 20.50 -10.16 -7.25
CA GLY A 152 20.34 -11.45 -6.60
C GLY A 152 21.21 -12.56 -7.23
N ALA A 153 21.34 -12.59 -8.55
CA ALA A 153 22.19 -13.54 -9.27
C ALA A 153 23.68 -13.43 -8.93
N GLN A 154 24.12 -12.26 -8.43
CA GLN A 154 25.49 -12.03 -7.97
C GLN A 154 25.66 -12.31 -6.46
N SER A 155 24.57 -12.56 -5.74
CA SER A 155 24.55 -12.73 -4.30
C SER A 155 24.32 -14.18 -3.89
N LYS A 156 25.09 -14.67 -2.92
CA LYS A 156 24.87 -15.98 -2.26
C LYS A 156 24.09 -15.86 -0.95
N SER A 157 23.46 -14.71 -0.70
CA SER A 157 22.66 -14.50 0.51
C SER A 157 21.50 -15.50 0.55
N THR A 158 21.38 -16.22 1.66
CA THR A 158 20.32 -17.19 1.92
C THR A 158 19.18 -16.56 2.71
N TYR A 159 17.99 -17.12 2.58
CA TYR A 159 16.84 -16.69 3.37
C TYR A 159 16.95 -17.15 4.82
N LYS A 160 16.74 -16.23 5.77
CA LYS A 160 16.70 -16.52 7.20
C LYS A 160 15.41 -16.02 7.83
N THR A 161 14.68 -16.92 8.49
CA THR A 161 13.42 -16.58 9.17
C THR A 161 13.60 -15.48 10.22
N ALA A 162 14.69 -15.51 10.98
CA ALA A 162 14.98 -14.49 11.98
C ALA A 162 15.15 -13.07 11.38
N GLU A 163 15.72 -12.95 10.18
CA GLU A 163 15.84 -11.65 9.49
C GLU A 163 14.46 -11.15 9.04
N ALA A 164 13.59 -12.06 8.57
CA ALA A 164 12.23 -11.72 8.19
C ALA A 164 11.38 -11.27 9.39
N ASP A 165 11.55 -11.89 10.57
CA ASP A 165 10.88 -11.49 11.80
C ASP A 165 11.33 -10.09 12.27
N ILE A 166 12.63 -9.80 12.17
CA ILE A 166 13.17 -8.48 12.49
C ILE A 166 12.59 -7.42 11.56
N GLU A 167 12.62 -7.65 10.25
CA GLU A 167 12.06 -6.74 9.24
C GLU A 167 10.56 -6.50 9.48
N LYS A 168 9.80 -7.56 9.77
CA LYS A 168 8.37 -7.47 10.10
C LYS A 168 8.11 -6.58 11.32
N ASN A 169 8.85 -6.78 12.40
CA ASN A 169 8.70 -6.00 13.62
C ASN A 169 9.07 -4.52 13.38
N TYR A 170 10.11 -4.28 12.57
CA TYR A 170 10.52 -2.93 12.19
C TYR A 170 9.42 -2.21 11.40
N GLU A 171 8.88 -2.83 10.35
CA GLU A 171 7.78 -2.26 9.56
C GLU A 171 6.53 -2.00 10.43
N ARG A 172 6.21 -2.90 11.36
CA ARG A 172 5.10 -2.72 12.30
C ARG A 172 5.30 -1.50 13.20
N ASN A 173 6.49 -1.34 13.78
CA ASN A 173 6.80 -0.18 14.63
C ASN A 173 6.66 1.14 13.87
N ILE A 174 7.06 1.19 12.60
CA ILE A 174 6.87 2.37 11.74
C ILE A 174 5.38 2.68 11.56
N LEU A 175 4.55 1.67 11.28
CA LEU A 175 3.12 1.85 11.09
C LEU A 175 2.43 2.32 12.37
N ASP A 176 2.77 1.73 13.51
CA ASP A 176 2.25 2.14 14.81
C ASP A 176 2.62 3.60 15.12
N GLU A 177 3.84 4.03 14.78
CA GLU A 177 4.28 5.43 14.92
C GLU A 177 3.51 6.37 13.98
N ILE A 178 3.31 6.00 12.72
CA ILE A 178 2.52 6.77 11.75
C ILE A 178 1.08 6.93 12.24
N GLN A 179 0.48 5.85 12.74
CA GLN A 179 -0.89 5.84 13.24
C GLN A 179 -1.03 6.69 14.49
N ARG A 180 -0.08 6.61 15.43
CA ARG A 180 -0.04 7.47 16.62
C ARG A 180 0.01 8.95 16.24
N LYS A 181 0.94 9.34 15.35
CA LYS A 181 1.04 10.73 14.87
C LYS A 181 -0.22 11.20 14.14
N LYS A 182 -0.89 10.31 13.40
CA LYS A 182 -2.17 10.60 12.75
C LYS A 182 -3.27 10.87 13.78
N LEU A 183 -3.36 10.05 14.83
CA LEU A 183 -4.33 10.24 15.91
C LEU A 183 -4.08 11.53 16.69
N GLU A 184 -2.83 11.81 17.06
CA GLU A 184 -2.43 13.06 17.73
C GLU A 184 -2.83 14.29 16.87
N LYS A 185 -2.57 14.26 15.57
CA LYS A 185 -2.95 15.33 14.64
C LYS A 185 -4.46 15.51 14.55
N LEU A 186 -5.22 14.42 14.52
CA LEU A 186 -6.69 14.47 14.49
C LEU A 186 -7.28 15.01 15.80
N GLU A 187 -6.66 14.68 16.94
CA GLU A 187 -7.05 15.22 18.24
C GLU A 187 -6.84 16.74 18.31
N ILE A 188 -5.70 17.23 17.83
CA ILE A 188 -5.41 18.67 17.74
C ILE A 188 -6.44 19.39 16.86
N ILE A 189 -6.79 18.82 15.70
CA ILE A 189 -7.79 19.39 14.79
C ILE A 189 -9.15 19.50 15.49
N LYS A 190 -9.60 18.43 16.15
CA LYS A 190 -10.87 18.41 16.89
C LYS A 190 -10.91 19.46 18.00
N VAL A 191 -9.82 19.59 18.79
CA VAL A 191 -9.73 20.60 19.85
C VAL A 191 -9.79 22.01 19.24
N THR A 192 -9.11 22.25 18.12
CA THR A 192 -9.11 23.55 17.44
C THR A 192 -10.49 23.92 16.91
N GLU A 193 -11.24 22.97 16.34
CA GLU A 193 -12.62 23.17 15.88
C GLU A 193 -13.56 23.54 17.04
N VAL A 194 -13.49 22.81 18.16
CA VAL A 194 -14.32 23.10 19.37
C VAL A 194 -14.00 24.49 19.95
N VAL A 195 -12.72 24.87 20.00
CA VAL A 195 -12.31 26.20 20.48
C VAL A 195 -12.83 27.29 19.54
N ASN A 196 -12.75 27.10 18.22
CA ASN A 196 -13.30 28.05 17.25
C ASN A 196 -14.82 28.19 17.36
N GLU A 197 -15.57 27.08 17.49
CA GLU A 197 -17.02 27.13 17.71
C GLU A 197 -17.38 27.83 19.02
N SER A 198 -16.60 27.60 20.08
CA SER A 198 -16.79 28.25 21.38
C SER A 198 -16.50 29.75 21.32
N ILE A 199 -15.46 30.19 20.61
CA ILE A 199 -15.15 31.60 20.38
C ILE A 199 -16.26 32.28 19.59
N VAL A 200 -16.79 31.63 18.54
CA VAL A 200 -17.92 32.16 17.76
C VAL A 200 -19.15 32.34 18.65
N ASN A 201 -19.43 31.40 19.56
CA ASN A 201 -20.57 31.46 20.49
C ASN A 201 -20.39 32.51 21.61
N VAL A 202 -19.17 32.83 22.02
CA VAL A 202 -18.89 33.89 23.02
C VAL A 202 -18.98 35.30 22.41
N VAL A 203 -18.75 35.44 21.10
CA VAL A 203 -18.81 36.75 20.40
C VAL A 203 -20.25 37.18 20.03
N VAL A 204 -21.27 36.36 20.34
CA VAL A 204 -22.69 36.67 20.03
C VAL A 204 -23.40 37.51 21.10
N ASP A 205 -22.73 37.84 22.21
CA ASP A 205 -23.33 38.58 23.35
C ASP A 205 -22.81 40.01 23.54
N ASP A 206 -22.24 40.62 22.49
CA ASP A 206 -22.00 42.06 22.48
C ASP A 206 -23.32 42.82 22.16
N PRO A 207 -23.66 43.91 22.89
CA PRO A 207 -24.78 44.78 22.52
C PRO A 207 -24.58 45.27 21.08
N PRO A 208 -25.66 45.54 20.32
CA PRO A 208 -25.55 45.78 18.89
C PRO A 208 -24.64 46.97 18.62
N VAL A 209 -23.39 46.69 18.25
CA VAL A 209 -22.47 47.68 17.72
C VAL A 209 -23.12 48.16 16.44
N SER A 210 -23.50 49.43 16.38
CA SER A 210 -24.02 50.03 15.16
C SER A 210 -22.99 49.80 14.05
N LYS A 211 -23.26 48.85 13.15
CA LYS A 211 -22.45 48.68 11.95
C LYS A 211 -22.54 50.02 11.22
N ARG A 212 -21.45 50.80 11.19
CA ARG A 212 -21.33 51.85 10.17
C ARG A 212 -21.60 51.15 8.84
N ARG A 213 -22.67 51.56 8.14
CA ARG A 213 -22.98 51.03 6.81
C ARG A 213 -21.70 51.14 6.00
N ARG A 214 -21.14 50.00 5.59
CA ARG A 214 -20.16 50.01 4.49
C ARG A 214 -20.90 50.61 3.31
N SER A 215 -20.37 51.70 2.76
CA SER A 215 -20.87 52.21 1.49
C SER A 215 -20.77 51.06 0.48
N GLN A 216 -21.88 50.79 -0.18
CA GLN A 216 -21.89 49.83 -1.28
C GLN A 216 -20.98 50.41 -2.37
N VAL A 217 -19.82 49.78 -2.58
CA VAL A 217 -18.90 50.18 -3.63
C VAL A 217 -19.49 49.66 -4.93
N ASP A 218 -19.84 50.58 -5.83
CA ASP A 218 -20.23 50.23 -7.19
C ASP A 218 -18.96 49.89 -7.98
N TYR A 219 -18.65 48.60 -8.05
CA TYR A 219 -17.47 48.09 -8.72
C TYR A 219 -17.48 48.36 -10.24
N ILE A 220 -18.66 48.58 -10.84
CA ILE A 220 -18.78 48.89 -12.27
C ILE A 220 -18.36 50.35 -12.52
N ALA A 221 -18.80 51.28 -11.65
CA ALA A 221 -18.37 52.67 -11.72
C ALA A 221 -16.86 52.83 -11.47
N LEU A 222 -16.32 52.09 -10.49
CA LEU A 222 -14.89 52.12 -10.15
C LEU A 222 -14.02 51.58 -11.30
N ASP A 223 -14.44 50.50 -11.95
CA ASP A 223 -13.72 49.93 -13.09
C ASP A 223 -13.75 50.86 -14.31
N THR A 224 -14.90 51.52 -14.54
CA THR A 224 -15.03 52.53 -15.60
C THR A 224 -14.10 53.72 -15.39
N GLU A 225 -13.92 54.17 -14.14
CA GLU A 225 -13.03 55.28 -13.79
C GLU A 225 -11.55 54.91 -13.88
N LEU A 226 -11.17 53.70 -13.45
CA LEU A 226 -9.82 53.17 -13.59
C LEU A 226 -9.42 53.01 -15.07
N ASN A 227 -10.33 52.53 -15.91
CA ASN A 227 -10.10 52.42 -17.35
C ASN A 227 -10.03 53.79 -18.04
N ARG A 228 -10.80 54.79 -17.57
CA ARG A 228 -10.67 56.18 -18.03
C ARG A 228 -9.32 56.80 -17.68
N LYS A 229 -8.80 56.54 -16.48
CA LYS A 229 -7.47 57.03 -16.05
C LYS A 229 -6.34 56.39 -16.86
N LYS A 230 -6.41 55.08 -17.13
CA LYS A 230 -5.45 54.39 -18.01
C LYS A 230 -5.40 54.97 -19.42
N ASN A 231 -6.54 55.37 -19.97
CA ASN A 231 -6.61 55.94 -21.33
C ASN A 231 -6.21 57.42 -21.42
N ASN A 232 -6.04 58.12 -20.30
CA ASN A 232 -5.56 59.51 -20.27
C ASN A 232 -4.05 59.61 -19.96
N GLU A 233 -3.38 58.49 -19.69
CA GLU A 233 -1.92 58.40 -19.48
C GLU A 233 -1.18 57.81 -20.71
N THR A 234 -1.83 57.78 -21.88
CA THR A 234 -1.24 57.45 -23.20
C THR A 234 -1.36 58.64 -24.13
#